data_AF-A0A2T2XX90-F1
#
_entry.id   AF-A0A2T2XX90-F1
#
_cell.length_a   1.000
_cell.length_b   1.000
_cell.length_c   1.000
_cell.angle_alpha   90.00
_cell.angle_beta   90.00
_cell.angle_gamma   90.00
#
_symmetry.space_group_name_H-M   'P 1'
#
loop_
_entity.id
_entity.type
_entity.pdbx_description
1 polymer ?
#
loop_
_entity_poly.entity_id
_entity_poly.type
_entity_poly.pdbx_seq_one_letter_code
_entity_poly.pdbx_strand_id
1 'polypeptide(L)'
;MVKLAFPRELRLLTPNHFTFVFQQPQRAGTPQITILGRLNSLGHPRIGLTVAKKNVKRAHERNRIKRLTRESFRLRQHELPPMDFVVVAKKGVADLDNRALSEALEKLWRRHCRLSRGS
;
A
#
# COMPACT_ATOMS: atom_id res chain seq x y z
N MET A 1 18.82 0.45 16.60
CA MET A 1 18.62 1.84 16.15
C MET A 1 17.44 1.89 15.18
N VAL A 2 16.29 2.40 15.64
CA VAL A 2 15.07 2.46 14.81
C VAL A 2 15.23 3.57 13.77
N LYS A 3 15.58 3.21 12.53
CA LYS A 3 15.74 4.16 11.41
C LYS A 3 14.36 4.69 11.01
N LEU A 4 14.05 5.91 11.45
CA LEU A 4 12.84 6.67 11.09
C LEU A 4 12.85 7.18 9.63
N ALA A 5 13.95 7.05 8.89
CA ALA A 5 14.06 7.50 7.50
C ALA A 5 13.45 6.47 6.56
N PHE A 6 12.57 6.89 5.64
CA PHE A 6 11.90 6.04 4.64
C PHE A 6 12.88 5.79 3.46
N PRO A 7 13.73 4.75 3.49
CA PRO A 7 14.81 4.56 2.52
C PRO A 7 14.23 4.20 1.16
N ARG A 8 14.99 4.44 0.10
CA ARG A 8 14.61 4.07 -1.28
C ARG A 8 14.34 2.56 -1.41
N GLU A 9 14.95 1.77 -0.55
CA GLU A 9 14.84 0.31 -0.49
C GLU A 9 13.44 -0.16 -0.10
N LEU A 10 12.72 0.59 0.75
CA LEU A 10 11.33 0.29 1.13
C LEU A 10 10.32 0.70 0.04
N ARG A 11 10.77 1.21 -1.11
CA ARG A 11 9.90 1.67 -2.21
C ARG A 11 10.04 0.76 -3.42
N LEU A 12 8.90 0.38 -3.99
CA LEU A 12 8.85 -0.24 -5.31
C LEU A 12 9.14 0.85 -6.34
N LEU A 13 10.39 0.90 -6.83
CA LEU A 13 10.87 1.93 -7.77
C LEU A 13 10.89 1.44 -9.22
N THR A 14 11.20 0.16 -9.44
CA THR A 14 11.31 -0.45 -10.77
C THR A 14 9.98 -1.08 -11.21
N PRO A 15 9.60 -0.93 -12.49
CA PRO A 15 8.39 -1.54 -13.04
C PRO A 15 8.40 -3.07 -12.89
N ASN A 16 9.58 -3.70 -12.89
CA ASN A 16 9.73 -5.13 -12.69
C ASN A 16 9.18 -5.61 -11.34
N HIS A 17 9.34 -4.82 -10.27
CA HIS A 17 8.75 -5.19 -8.98
C HIS A 17 7.22 -5.05 -8.98
N PHE A 18 6.67 -4.09 -9.72
CA PHE A 18 5.21 -4.01 -9.89
C PHE A 18 4.71 -5.25 -10.63
N THR A 19 5.32 -5.61 -11.76
CA THR A 19 4.98 -6.84 -12.50
C THR A 19 5.08 -8.08 -11.62
N PHE A 20 6.12 -8.18 -10.78
CA PHE A 20 6.26 -9.26 -9.82
C PHE A 20 5.06 -9.34 -8.89
N VAL A 21 4.64 -8.25 -8.25
CA VAL A 21 3.44 -8.28 -7.40
C VAL A 21 2.18 -8.62 -8.21
N PHE A 22 2.04 -8.10 -9.43
CA PHE A 22 0.87 -8.35 -10.29
C PHE A 22 0.74 -9.78 -10.81
N GLN A 23 1.82 -10.57 -10.87
CA GLN A 23 1.76 -11.97 -11.32
C GLN A 23 1.06 -12.90 -10.34
N GLN A 24 1.33 -12.76 -9.04
CA GLN A 24 0.70 -13.57 -8.00
C GLN A 24 0.35 -12.72 -6.77
N PRO A 25 -0.61 -11.78 -6.91
CA PRO A 25 -0.96 -10.88 -5.82
C PRO A 25 -1.95 -11.54 -4.86
N GLN A 26 -1.65 -11.48 -3.57
CA GLN A 26 -2.69 -11.54 -2.56
C GLN A 26 -3.48 -10.24 -2.61
N ARG A 27 -4.73 -10.31 -3.04
CA ARG A 27 -5.61 -9.13 -3.18
C ARG A 27 -6.49 -8.97 -1.95
N ALA A 28 -6.40 -7.83 -1.29
CA ALA A 28 -7.38 -7.42 -0.29
C ALA A 28 -7.73 -5.96 -0.50
N GLY A 29 -9.02 -5.66 -0.65
CA GLY A 29 -9.45 -4.33 -1.05
C GLY A 29 -10.92 -4.10 -0.86
N THR A 30 -11.27 -2.82 -0.82
CA THR A 30 -12.61 -2.29 -1.04
C THR A 30 -12.74 -1.85 -2.51
N PRO A 31 -13.96 -1.55 -3.00
CA PRO A 31 -14.15 -0.99 -4.34
C PRO A 31 -13.36 0.31 -4.60
N GLN A 32 -13.04 1.08 -3.56
CA GLN A 32 -12.31 2.34 -3.66
C GLN A 32 -10.77 2.17 -3.56
N ILE A 33 -10.28 1.17 -2.83
CA ILE A 33 -8.83 0.95 -2.61
C ILE A 33 -8.54 -0.55 -2.62
N THR A 34 -7.53 -0.96 -3.37
CA THR A 34 -7.08 -2.35 -3.37
C THR A 34 -5.61 -2.41 -2.98
N ILE A 35 -5.29 -3.24 -1.98
CA ILE A 35 -3.91 -3.55 -1.60
C ILE A 35 -3.59 -4.93 -2.17
N LEU A 36 -2.56 -4.99 -2.99
CA LEU A 36 -1.95 -6.22 -3.47
C LEU A 36 -0.72 -6.47 -2.62
N GLY A 37 -0.55 -7.68 -2.10
CA GLY A 37 0.63 -8.10 -1.34
C GLY A 37 1.27 -9.31 -1.98
N ARG A 38 2.60 -9.37 -2.01
CA ARG A 38 3.35 -10.57 -2.41
C ARG A 38 4.56 -10.78 -1.49
N LEU A 39 4.82 -12.02 -1.11
CA LEU A 39 6.03 -12.38 -0.35
C LEU A 39 7.29 -11.99 -1.10
N ASN A 40 8.19 -11.30 -0.40
CA ASN A 40 9.51 -10.98 -0.90
C ASN A 40 10.56 -11.74 -0.06
N SER A 41 11.70 -12.05 -0.68
CA SER A 41 12.83 -12.72 -0.01
C SER A 41 13.85 -11.72 0.54
N LEU A 42 13.47 -10.45 0.66
CA LEU A 42 14.37 -9.33 0.97
C LEU A 42 14.45 -9.03 2.47
N GLY A 43 13.60 -9.66 3.29
CA GLY A 43 13.61 -9.48 4.74
C GLY A 43 13.06 -8.13 5.22
N HIS A 44 12.49 -7.32 4.32
CA HIS A 44 11.86 -6.05 4.68
C HIS A 44 10.62 -5.75 3.81
N PRO A 45 9.56 -5.16 4.38
CA PRO A 45 8.37 -4.81 3.61
C PRO A 45 8.67 -3.66 2.64
N ARG A 46 8.10 -3.69 1.44
CA ARG A 46 8.17 -2.56 0.50
C ARG A 46 6.77 -2.09 0.16
N ILE A 47 6.63 -0.79 -0.11
CA ILE A 47 5.37 -0.23 -0.56
C ILE A 47 5.51 0.50 -1.89
N GLY A 48 4.60 0.19 -2.79
CA GLY A 48 4.32 0.88 -4.03
C GLY A 48 2.90 1.40 -3.99
N LEU A 49 2.66 2.55 -4.63
CA LEU A 49 1.33 3.09 -4.74
C LEU A 49 1.08 3.55 -6.17
N THR A 50 -0.01 3.05 -6.71
CA THR A 50 -0.44 3.26 -8.08
C THR A 50 -1.75 4.04 -8.05
N VAL A 51 -1.68 5.33 -8.38
CA VAL A 51 -2.86 6.20 -8.49
C VAL A 51 -3.03 6.59 -9.95
N ALA A 52 -4.02 5.99 -10.62
CA ALA A 52 -4.28 6.31 -12.00
C ALA A 52 -4.89 7.73 -12.11
N LYS A 53 -4.38 8.54 -13.04
CA LYS A 53 -4.90 9.90 -13.32
C LYS A 53 -6.41 9.91 -13.66
N LYS A 54 -6.91 8.80 -14.24
CA LYS A 54 -8.34 8.59 -14.53
C LYS A 54 -9.22 8.46 -13.27
N ASN A 55 -8.66 7.97 -12.16
CA ASN A 55 -9.40 7.71 -10.93
C ASN A 55 -9.45 8.96 -10.04
N VAL A 56 -8.40 9.79 -10.08
CA VAL A 56 -8.29 11.02 -9.30
C VAL A 56 -7.76 12.12 -10.20
N LYS A 57 -8.67 13.01 -10.64
CA LYS A 57 -8.34 14.13 -11.54
C LYS A 57 -7.49 15.20 -10.82
N ARG A 58 -7.77 15.46 -9.54
CA ARG A 58 -7.13 16.51 -8.74
C ARG A 58 -5.74 16.09 -8.25
N ALA A 59 -4.72 16.92 -8.50
CA ALA A 59 -3.35 16.63 -8.10
C ALA A 59 -3.17 16.61 -6.56
N HIS A 60 -3.84 17.51 -5.84
CA HIS A 60 -3.79 17.56 -4.38
C HIS A 60 -4.35 16.28 -3.75
N GLU A 61 -5.48 15.75 -4.25
CA GLU A 61 -6.05 14.48 -3.77
C GLU A 61 -5.09 13.30 -3.99
N ARG A 62 -4.43 13.22 -5.16
CA ARG A 62 -3.41 12.18 -5.40
C ARG A 62 -2.24 12.27 -4.41
N ASN A 63 -1.81 13.49 -4.10
CA ASN A 63 -0.72 13.73 -3.15
C ASN A 63 -1.14 13.40 -1.72
N ARG A 64 -2.38 13.71 -1.36
CA ARG A 64 -3.01 13.38 -0.08
C ARG A 64 -3.09 11.87 0.13
N ILE A 65 -3.62 11.12 -0.83
CA ILE A 65 -3.69 9.65 -0.78
C ILE A 65 -2.27 9.06 -0.67
N LYS A 66 -1.33 9.54 -1.50
CA LYS A 66 0.09 9.16 -1.40
C LYS A 66 0.67 9.36 0.00
N ARG A 67 0.36 10.49 0.64
CA ARG A 67 0.84 10.81 2.00
C ARG A 67 0.23 9.87 3.02
N LEU A 68 -1.10 9.75 3.04
CA LEU A 68 -1.82 8.93 4.03
C LEU A 68 -1.42 7.45 3.96
N THR A 69 -1.36 6.88 2.75
CA THR A 69 -0.94 5.48 2.60
C THR A 69 0.49 5.25 3.09
N ARG A 70 1.42 6.18 2.81
CA ARG A 70 2.80 6.07 3.29
C ARG A 70 2.91 6.21 4.80
N GLU A 71 2.11 7.11 5.38
CA GLU A 71 2.07 7.32 6.83
C GLU A 71 1.52 6.09 7.55
N SER A 72 0.38 5.54 7.10
CA SER A 72 -0.17 4.29 7.65
C SER A 72 0.83 3.13 7.55
N PHE A 73 1.52 3.00 6.41
CA PHE A 73 2.56 1.97 6.24
C PHE A 73 3.75 2.20 7.18
N ARG A 74 4.21 3.44 7.35
CA ARG A 74 5.32 3.77 8.27
C ARG A 74 5.00 3.39 9.71
N LEU A 75 3.76 3.59 10.15
CA LEU A 75 3.32 3.20 11.49
C LEU A 75 3.30 1.66 11.66
N ARG A 76 2.92 0.94 10.61
CA ARG A 76 2.75 -0.53 10.64
C ARG A 76 3.95 -1.32 10.13
N GLN A 77 5.05 -0.68 9.72
CA GLN A 77 6.22 -1.34 9.12
C GLN A 77 6.79 -2.47 10.00
N HIS A 78 6.65 -2.37 11.32
CA HIS A 78 7.14 -3.37 12.28
C HIS A 78 6.20 -4.58 12.42
N GLU A 79 4.92 -4.42 12.11
CA GLU A 79 3.90 -5.49 12.19
C GLU A 79 3.70 -6.19 10.84
N LEU A 80 4.19 -5.58 9.76
CA LEU A 80 4.03 -6.10 8.41
C LEU A 80 5.13 -7.13 8.11
N PRO A 81 4.75 -8.28 7.52
CA PRO A 81 5.72 -9.27 7.04
C PRO A 81 6.61 -8.68 5.93
N PRO A 82 7.79 -9.28 5.66
CA PRO A 82 8.64 -8.90 4.55
C PRO A 82 7.98 -9.23 3.20
N MET A 83 7.11 -8.33 2.76
CA MET A 83 6.29 -8.45 1.56
C MET A 83 6.31 -7.15 0.76
N ASP A 84 6.13 -7.28 -0.55
CA ASP A 84 5.90 -6.17 -1.46
C ASP A 84 4.41 -5.85 -1.54
N PHE A 85 4.04 -4.66 -1.07
CA PHE A 85 2.68 -4.15 -1.08
C PHE A 85 2.49 -3.12 -2.19
N VAL A 86 1.57 -3.37 -3.11
CA VAL A 86 1.13 -2.41 -4.13
C VAL A 86 -0.28 -1.94 -3.82
N VAL A 87 -0.40 -0.68 -3.42
CA VAL A 87 -1.69 -0.03 -3.16
C VAL A 87 -2.20 0.62 -4.43
N VAL A 88 -3.31 0.12 -4.94
CA VAL A 88 -4.00 0.62 -6.13
C VAL A 88 -5.21 1.44 -5.70
N ALA A 89 -5.15 2.75 -5.96
CA ALA A 89 -6.25 3.66 -5.69
C ALA A 89 -7.24 3.65 -6.86
N LYS A 90 -8.49 3.26 -6.60
CA LYS A 90 -9.57 3.17 -7.60
C LYS A 90 -10.42 4.44 -7.64
N LYS A 91 -11.36 4.50 -8.59
CA LYS A 91 -12.32 5.61 -8.71
C LYS A 91 -13.17 5.68 -7.43
N GLY A 92 -13.39 6.88 -6.90
CA GLY A 92 -14.14 7.10 -5.65
C GLY A 92 -13.26 7.20 -4.39
N VAL A 93 -11.96 6.92 -4.47
CA VAL A 93 -11.03 7.12 -3.33
C VAL A 93 -10.89 8.58 -2.92
N ALA A 94 -11.04 9.52 -3.86
CA ALA A 94 -10.93 10.95 -3.62
C ALA A 94 -12.21 11.55 -3.02
N ASP A 95 -13.29 10.79 -3.02
CA ASP A 95 -14.55 11.15 -2.36
C ASP A 95 -14.50 10.82 -0.86
N LEU A 96 -13.56 9.96 -0.46
CA LEU A 96 -13.40 9.58 0.94
C LEU A 96 -12.74 10.68 1.75
N ASP A 97 -13.31 10.92 2.92
CA ASP A 97 -12.70 11.73 3.96
C ASP A 97 -11.37 11.17 4.47
N ASN A 98 -10.59 12.04 5.12
CA ASN A 98 -9.25 11.67 5.60
C ASN A 98 -9.32 10.53 6.61
N ARG A 99 -10.31 10.60 7.51
CA ARG A 99 -10.62 9.56 8.49
C ARG A 99 -11.08 8.28 7.80
N ALA A 100 -12.05 8.38 6.90
CA ALA A 100 -12.57 7.21 6.17
C ALA A 100 -11.47 6.49 5.38
N LEU A 101 -10.56 7.23 4.74
CA LEU A 101 -9.41 6.67 4.03
C LEU A 101 -8.44 5.97 4.98
N SER A 102 -8.10 6.62 6.10
CA SER A 102 -7.20 6.04 7.11
C SER A 102 -7.79 4.77 7.72
N GLU A 103 -9.07 4.79 8.09
CA GLU A 103 -9.78 3.63 8.64
C GLU A 103 -9.88 2.49 7.62
N ALA A 104 -10.15 2.81 6.35
CA ALA A 104 -10.15 1.83 5.27
C ALA A 104 -8.77 1.19 5.10
N LEU A 105 -7.70 2.00 5.08
CA LEU A 105 -6.32 1.51 5.02
C LEU A 105 -6.00 0.61 6.21
N GLU A 106 -6.32 1.01 7.44
CA GLU A 106 -6.08 0.20 8.63
C GLU A 106 -6.81 -1.15 8.58
N LYS A 107 -8.08 -1.16 8.17
CA LYS A 107 -8.84 -2.41 7.98
C LYS A 107 -8.17 -3.33 6.95
N LEU A 108 -7.67 -2.75 5.85
CA LEU A 108 -6.98 -3.50 4.81
C LEU A 108 -5.62 -4.04 5.29
N TRP A 109 -4.85 -3.26 6.03
CA TRP A 109 -3.58 -3.70 6.63
C TRP A 109 -3.80 -4.85 7.61
N ARG A 110 -4.79 -4.77 8.51
CA ARG A 110 -5.13 -5.87 9.42
C ARG A 110 -5.53 -7.13 8.68
N ARG A 111 -6.32 -7.00 7.61
CA ARG A 111 -6.73 -8.13 6.78
C ARG A 111 -5.54 -8.80 6.11
N HIS A 112 -4.61 -8.01 5.59
CA HIS A 112 -3.35 -8.50 5.01
C HIS A 112 -2.44 -9.17 6.04
N CYS A 113 -2.28 -8.57 7.22
CA CYS A 113 -1.51 -9.14 8.32
C CYS A 113 -2.10 -10.48 8.82
N ARG A 114 -3.41 -10.69 8.66
CA ARG A 114 -4.07 -11.98 8.95
C ARG A 114 -3.86 -12.99 7.84
N LEU A 115 -3.99 -12.57 6.58
CA LEU A 115 -3.72 -13.41 5.41
C LEU A 115 -2.27 -13.90 5.39
N SER A 116 -1.32 -13.05 5.78
CA SER A 116 0.09 -13.39 5.82
C SER A 116 0.49 -14.39 6.91
N ARG A 117 -0.32 -14.53 7.97
CA ARG A 117 -0.07 -15.51 9.06
C ARG A 117 -0.71 -16.87 8.80
N GLY A 118 -1.58 -16.96 7.79
CA GLY A 118 -2.33 -18.18 7.45
C GLY A 118 -1.83 -18.91 6.21
N SER A 119 -0.62 -18.62 5.73
CA SER A 119 0.03 -19.32 4.60
C SER A 119 1.40 -19.82 5.01
#